data_AF-A0A5S9M418-F1
#
_entry.id   AF-A0A5S9M418-F1
#
_cell.length_a   1.000
_cell.length_b   1.000
_cell.length_c   1.000
_cell.angle_alpha   90.00
_cell.angle_beta   90.00
_cell.angle_gamma   90.00
#
_symmetry.space_group_name_H-M   'P 1'
#
loop_
_entity.id
_entity.type
_entity.pdbx_description
1 polymer ?
#
loop_
_entity_poly.entity_id
_entity_poly.type
_entity_poly.pdbx_seq_one_letter_code
_entity_poly.pdbx_strand_id
1 'polypeptide(L)'
;MAKLGESKEVTVKGVKYTLVHPGVRKVVQLQSSVAAGDGSINLDALYDGYMKHVIHNPKVDWSHWDEQGLKALQEVMNECDTFLTAEDEGQAVLQEQSKE
;
A
#
# COMPACT_ATOMS: atom_id res chain seq x y z
N MET A 1 -9.24 -0.44 13.51
CA MET A 1 -8.14 0.43 13.05
C MET A 1 -6.87 -0.38 12.93
N ALA A 2 -6.33 -0.56 11.72
CA ALA A 2 -5.02 -1.18 11.51
C ALA A 2 -3.97 -0.55 12.43
N LYS A 3 -3.24 -1.39 13.19
CA LYS A 3 -2.24 -0.92 14.15
C LYS A 3 -0.95 -0.53 13.41
N LEU A 4 -0.21 0.43 13.96
CA LEU A 4 1.11 0.79 13.47
C LEU A 4 1.98 -0.47 13.37
N GLY A 5 2.53 -0.76 12.18
CA GLY A 5 3.40 -1.92 11.95
C GLY A 5 2.68 -3.20 11.53
N GLU A 6 1.37 -3.17 11.31
CA GLU A 6 0.68 -4.28 10.66
C GLU A 6 1.18 -4.45 9.22
N SER A 7 1.39 -5.69 8.79
CA SER A 7 1.84 -6.01 7.44
C SER A 7 0.87 -6.97 6.76
N LYS A 8 0.53 -6.70 5.51
CA LYS A 8 -0.31 -7.54 4.66
C LYS A 8 0.47 -7.95 3.42
N GLU A 9 0.42 -9.23 3.10
CA GLU A 9 0.99 -9.73 1.84
C GLU A 9 -0.12 -9.88 0.80
N VAL A 10 0.06 -9.26 -0.36
CA VAL A 10 -0.89 -9.22 -1.46
C VAL A 10 -0.20 -9.75 -2.71
N THR A 11 -0.79 -10.71 -3.39
CA THR A 11 -0.23 -11.24 -4.65
C THR A 11 -1.03 -10.70 -5.82
N VAL A 12 -0.40 -9.87 -6.66
CA VAL A 12 -1.02 -9.30 -7.87
C VAL A 12 -0.20 -9.71 -9.09
N LYS A 13 -0.87 -10.29 -10.10
CA LYS A 13 -0.23 -10.84 -11.31
C LYS A 13 0.95 -11.79 -11.06
N GLY A 14 0.92 -12.53 -9.95
CA GLY A 14 1.99 -13.45 -9.57
C GLY A 14 3.20 -12.79 -8.90
N VAL A 15 3.16 -11.48 -8.66
CA VAL A 15 4.16 -10.77 -7.84
C VAL A 15 3.60 -10.61 -6.43
N LYS A 16 4.39 -11.02 -5.43
CA LYS A 16 4.04 -10.89 -4.01
C LYS A 16 4.51 -9.53 -3.48
N TYR A 17 3.57 -8.69 -3.06
CA TYR A 17 3.77 -7.38 -2.48
C TYR A 17 3.49 -7.42 -0.97
N THR A 18 4.43 -6.91 -0.18
CA THR A 18 4.31 -6.73 1.25
C THR A 18 3.96 -5.28 1.53
N LEU A 19 2.72 -5.05 1.95
CA LEU A 19 2.19 -3.77 2.40
C LEU A 19 2.40 -3.66 3.91
N VAL A 20 2.82 -2.50 4.40
CA VAL A 20 3.03 -2.24 5.83
C VAL A 20 2.33 -0.94 6.19
N HIS A 21 1.60 -0.94 7.30
CA HIS A 21 0.83 0.22 7.73
C HIS A 21 1.78 1.23 8.40
N PRO A 22 2.05 2.40 7.78
CA PRO A 22 3.05 3.35 8.29
C PRO A 22 2.55 4.14 9.51
N GLY A 23 1.33 3.83 9.99
CA GLY A 23 0.67 4.48 11.11
C GLY A 23 -0.29 5.58 10.67
N VAL A 24 -1.35 5.77 11.46
CA VAL A 24 -2.45 6.70 11.18
C VAL A 24 -1.93 8.12 10.91
N ARG A 25 -0.95 8.59 11.69
CA ARG A 25 -0.35 9.92 11.49
C ARG A 25 0.27 10.08 10.11
N LYS A 26 0.97 9.06 9.60
CA LYS A 26 1.65 9.12 8.30
C LYS A 26 0.64 9.05 7.16
N VAL A 27 -0.41 8.24 7.31
CA VAL A 27 -1.54 8.17 6.36
C VAL A 27 -2.24 9.52 6.23
N VAL A 28 -2.55 10.17 7.36
CA VAL A 28 -3.16 11.52 7.37
C VAL A 28 -2.22 12.56 6.73
N GLN A 29 -0.92 12.50 7.02
CA GLN A 29 0.06 13.36 6.33
C GLN A 29 0.08 13.13 4.83
N LEU A 30 -0.02 11.86 4.38
CA LEU A 30 -0.04 11.52 2.97
C LEU A 30 -1.26 12.18 2.30
N GLN A 31 -2.45 11.92 2.81
CA GLN A 31 -3.72 12.49 2.31
C GLN A 31 -3.68 14.02 2.30
N SER A 32 -3.18 14.63 3.37
CA SER A 32 -3.03 16.08 3.46
C SER A 32 -2.00 16.65 2.48
N SER A 33 -0.96 15.89 2.12
CA SER A 33 0.08 16.36 1.20
C SER A 33 -0.33 16.23 -0.27
N VAL A 34 -1.27 15.32 -0.56
CA VAL A 34 -1.74 15.08 -1.93
C VAL A 34 -2.98 15.89 -2.28
N ALA A 35 -3.63 16.51 -1.29
CA ALA A 35 -4.73 17.43 -1.52
C ALA A 35 -4.22 18.66 -2.29
N ALA A 36 -4.71 18.83 -3.53
CA ALA A 36 -4.48 20.03 -4.31
C ALA A 36 -5.32 21.18 -3.76
N GLY A 37 -4.89 22.43 -4.00
CA GLY A 37 -5.59 23.63 -3.54
C GLY A 37 -7.02 23.79 -4.09
N ASP A 38 -7.38 23.04 -5.13
CA ASP A 38 -8.71 23.00 -5.73
C ASP A 38 -9.64 21.94 -5.08
N GLY A 39 -9.16 21.21 -4.07
CA GLY A 39 -9.90 20.11 -3.43
C GLY A 39 -9.78 18.76 -4.15
N SER A 40 -9.11 18.74 -5.31
CA SER A 40 -8.77 17.49 -6.03
C SER A 40 -7.60 16.77 -5.37
N ILE A 41 -7.58 15.43 -5.43
CA ILE A 41 -6.46 14.62 -4.94
C ILE A 41 -5.46 14.41 -6.07
N ASN A 42 -4.19 14.72 -5.83
CA ASN A 42 -3.11 14.38 -6.75
C ASN A 42 -2.77 12.89 -6.63
N LEU A 43 -3.37 12.08 -7.50
CA LEU A 43 -3.18 10.63 -7.53
C LEU A 43 -1.73 10.22 -7.75
N ASP A 44 -0.97 10.97 -8.54
CA ASP A 44 0.46 10.72 -8.77
C ASP A 44 1.25 10.77 -7.45
N ALA A 45 1.08 11.85 -6.69
CA ALA A 45 1.72 12.00 -5.39
C ALA A 45 1.20 11.01 -4.34
N LEU A 46 -0.08 10.61 -4.43
CA LEU A 46 -0.66 9.59 -3.55
C LEU A 46 -0.04 8.22 -3.80
N TYR A 47 0.03 7.80 -5.06
CA TYR A 47 0.62 6.51 -5.45
C TYR A 47 2.12 6.49 -5.15
N ASP A 48 2.84 7.58 -5.41
CA ASP A 48 4.24 7.74 -5.00
C ASP A 48 4.41 7.57 -3.48
N GLY A 49 3.49 8.15 -2.72
CA GLY A 49 3.39 7.96 -1.28
C GLY A 49 3.22 6.51 -0.85
N TYR A 50 2.31 5.77 -1.49
CA TYR A 50 2.09 4.36 -1.21
C TYR A 50 3.32 3.51 -1.54
N MET A 51 3.97 3.73 -2.68
CA MET A 51 5.19 3.02 -3.06
C MET A 51 6.35 3.25 -2.07
N LYS A 52 6.46 4.46 -1.51
CA LYS A 52 7.55 4.82 -0.59
C LYS A 52 7.32 4.41 0.85
N HIS A 53 6.07 4.43 1.30
CA HIS A 53 5.74 4.31 2.73
C HIS A 53 4.88 3.09 3.07
N VAL A 54 4.13 2.55 2.11
CA VAL A 54 3.22 1.42 2.33
C VAL A 54 3.80 0.14 1.73
N ILE A 55 4.29 0.18 0.49
CA ILE A 55 4.89 -0.99 -0.17
C ILE A 55 6.34 -1.14 0.31
N HIS A 56 6.60 -2.18 1.10
CA HIS A 56 7.93 -2.42 1.65
C HIS A 56 8.76 -3.37 0.78
N ASN A 57 8.12 -4.38 0.19
CA ASN A 57 8.83 -5.37 -0.64
C ASN A 57 7.90 -5.97 -1.72
N PRO A 58 8.35 -6.15 -2.97
CA PRO A 58 9.54 -5.55 -3.56
C PRO A 58 9.44 -4.02 -3.53
N LYS A 59 10.58 -3.33 -3.52
CA LYS A 59 10.58 -1.89 -3.78
C LYS A 59 10.15 -1.67 -5.22
N VAL A 60 9.03 -1.00 -5.38
CA VAL A 60 8.43 -0.68 -6.67
C VAL A 60 8.53 0.81 -6.92
N ASP A 61 8.56 1.15 -8.19
CA ASP A 61 8.61 2.51 -8.71
C ASP A 61 7.80 2.56 -10.02
N TRP A 62 7.69 3.75 -10.61
CA TRP A 62 6.92 3.94 -11.84
C TRP A 62 7.41 3.06 -13.01
N SER A 63 8.70 2.72 -13.08
CA SER A 63 9.22 1.84 -14.13
C SER A 63 8.73 0.39 -13.95
N HIS A 64 8.66 -0.11 -12.72
CA HIS A 64 8.05 -1.42 -12.43
C HIS A 64 6.59 -1.51 -12.91
N TRP A 65 5.83 -0.41 -12.76
CA TRP A 65 4.44 -0.37 -13.21
C TRP A 65 4.27 -0.20 -14.72
N ASP A 66 5.24 0.39 -15.40
CA ASP A 66 5.27 0.42 -16.86
C ASP A 66 5.36 -1.00 -17.44
N GLU A 67 6.16 -1.87 -16.80
CA GLU A 67 6.27 -3.29 -17.16
C GLU A 67 5.05 -4.13 -16.75
N GLN A 68 4.53 -3.94 -15.53
CA GLN A 68 3.38 -4.70 -15.02
C GLN A 68 2.05 -4.24 -15.63
N GLY A 69 1.98 -2.97 -16.07
CA GLY A 69 0.82 -2.31 -16.62
C GLY A 69 -0.11 -1.68 -15.59
N LEU A 70 -0.88 -0.70 -16.07
CA LEU A 70 -1.81 0.15 -15.30
C LEU A 70 -2.82 -0.63 -14.44
N LYS A 71 -3.28 -1.79 -14.91
CA LYS A 71 -4.21 -2.64 -14.15
C LYS A 71 -3.59 -3.18 -12.86
N ALA A 72 -2.33 -3.62 -12.90
CA ALA A 72 -1.64 -4.16 -11.72
C ALA A 72 -1.39 -3.06 -10.68
N LEU A 73 -1.01 -1.87 -11.16
CA LEU A 73 -0.89 -0.68 -10.33
C LEU A 73 -2.22 -0.39 -9.60
N GLN A 74 -3.33 -0.31 -10.33
CA GLN A 74 -4.63 -0.04 -9.72
C GLN A 74 -5.04 -1.08 -8.67
N GLU A 75 -4.79 -2.37 -8.93
CA GLU A 75 -5.07 -3.43 -7.96
C GLU A 75 -4.21 -3.28 -6.69
N VAL A 76 -2.90 -3.04 -6.82
CA VAL A 76 -2.03 -2.86 -5.65
C VAL A 76 -2.36 -1.59 -4.88
N MET A 77 -2.64 -0.48 -5.58
CA MET A 77 -3.00 0.80 -4.95
C MET A 77 -4.35 0.72 -4.24
N ASN A 78 -5.33 0.01 -4.80
CA ASN A 78 -6.61 -0.23 -4.15
C ASN A 78 -6.46 -1.12 -2.91
N GLU A 79 -5.62 -2.16 -2.99
CA GLU A 79 -5.29 -2.98 -1.82
C GLU A 79 -4.56 -2.18 -0.73
N CYS A 80 -3.68 -1.24 -1.11
CA CYS A 80 -3.08 -0.30 -0.16
C CYS A 80 -4.15 0.56 0.50
N ASP A 81 -5.03 1.19 -0.27
CA ASP A 81 -6.09 2.06 0.24
C ASP A 81 -7.04 1.31 1.18
N THR A 82 -7.50 0.12 0.76
CA THR A 82 -8.31 -0.78 1.57
C THR A 82 -7.57 -1.18 2.84
N PHE A 83 -6.27 -1.48 2.76
CA PHE A 83 -5.48 -1.84 3.94
C PHE A 83 -5.29 -0.67 4.92
N LEU A 84 -5.18 0.57 4.43
CA LEU A 84 -5.07 1.76 5.26
C LEU A 84 -6.41 2.18 5.89
N THR A 85 -7.52 1.89 5.21
CA THR A 85 -8.89 2.24 5.65
C THR A 85 -9.60 1.09 6.38
N ALA A 86 -9.11 -0.15 6.26
CA ALA A 86 -9.67 -1.31 6.92
C ALA A 86 -9.67 -1.13 8.44
N GLU A 87 -10.88 -1.03 9.00
CA GLU A 87 -11.11 -1.06 10.42
C GLU A 87 -10.94 -2.48 10.95
N ASP A 88 -9.71 -2.91 11.28
CA ASP A 88 -9.38 -4.11 12.10
C ASP A 88 -10.41 -5.26 11.96
N GLU A 89 -10.62 -5.77 10.75
CA GLU A 89 -11.10 -7.15 10.60
C GLU A 89 -9.86 -8.02 10.50
N GLY A 90 -9.36 -8.40 11.68
CA GLY A 90 -8.18 -9.25 11.82
C GLY A 90 -8.25 -10.46 10.90
N GLN A 91 -7.35 -10.51 9.91
CA GLN A 91 -7.06 -11.73 9.18
C GLN A 91 -5.62 -12.14 9.48
N ALA A 92 -5.54 -13.01 10.48
CA ALA A 92 -4.39 -13.84 10.78
C ALA A 92 -4.04 -14.72 9.58
N VAL A 93 -2.92 -14.46 8.91
CA VAL A 93 -2.08 -15.37 8.11
C VAL A 93 -0.87 -14.51 7.69
N LEU A 94 0.41 -14.80 7.94
CA LEU A 94 1.12 -16.07 8.03
C LEU A 94 2.12 -16.08 9.20
N GLN A 95 1.78 -16.80 10.27
CA GLN A 95 2.74 -17.65 10.96
C GLN A 95 2.46 -19.03 10.33
N GLU A 96 3.31 -19.64 9.53
CA GLU A 96 4.50 -20.37 9.99
C GLU A 96 5.09 -21.05 8.74
N GLN A 97 6.18 -20.54 8.19
CA GLN A 97 7.07 -21.30 7.28
C GLN A 97 8.50 -20.92 7.63
N SER A 98 8.96 -21.29 8.82
CA SER A 98 10.38 -21.33 9.18
C SER A 98 10.57 -22.08 10.50
N LYS A 99 10.51 -23.41 10.45
CA LYS A 99 11.66 -24.28 10.73
C LYS A 99 11.22 -25.73 10.84
N GLU A 100 11.95 -26.54 10.08
CA GLU A 100 12.06 -27.99 10.15
C GLU A 100 12.34 -28.52 11.58
#